data_AF-A0A0F9SZD4-F1
#
_entry.id   AF-A0A0F9SZD4-F1
#
_cell.length_a   1.000
_cell.length_b   1.000
_cell.length_c   1.000
_cell.angle_alpha   90.00
_cell.angle_beta   90.00
_cell.angle_gamma   90.00
#
_symmetry.space_group_name_H-M   'P 1'
#
loop_
_entity.id
_entity.type
_entity.pdbx_description
1 polymer ?
#
loop_
_entity_poly.entity_id
_entity_poly.type
_entity_poly.pdbx_seq_one_letter_code
_entity_poly.pdbx_strand_id
1 'polypeptide(L)'
;MNRSVLQDWVCELPFMQQSVLITACRGPDGLPKNHAAKVIGKYVRRCFLIRAFEKDECCNPYAPGGGSFTGPCTNAKIIEVGGVVTNTHRMWPHHTALSSPLCCEKTPLLDVALGLYLDAVDDMPHHFQTHIMHAAQILGACHPDKNVSDWWQHCYLRIVNDMHLNIESIEQMNKRLGDNEANWRAAEL
;
A
#
# COMPACT_ATOMS: atom_id res chain seq x y z
N MET A 1 -0.36 27.96 -13.99
CA MET A 1 -1.28 27.16 -13.16
C MET A 1 -0.44 26.31 -12.22
N ASN A 2 -0.82 26.20 -10.95
CA ASN A 2 -0.15 25.27 -10.03
C ASN A 2 -0.63 23.86 -10.33
N ARG A 3 0.29 22.90 -10.47
CA ARG A 3 -0.03 21.48 -10.67
C ARG A 3 -0.47 20.88 -9.34
N SER A 4 -1.44 19.96 -9.38
CA SER A 4 -1.79 19.12 -8.22
C SER A 4 -0.57 18.31 -7.75
N VAL A 5 -0.56 17.90 -6.49
CA VAL A 5 0.41 16.92 -5.97
C VAL A 5 0.00 15.48 -6.28
N LEU A 6 -1.24 15.27 -6.72
CA LEU A 6 -1.74 13.97 -7.17
C LEU A 6 -1.32 13.72 -8.61
N GLN A 7 -1.08 12.46 -8.96
CA GLN A 7 -0.92 12.02 -10.35
C GLN A 7 -2.27 12.15 -11.09
N ASP A 8 -2.22 12.30 -12.42
CA ASP A 8 -3.41 12.66 -13.20
C ASP A 8 -4.51 11.59 -13.10
N TRP A 9 -4.14 10.30 -13.13
CA TRP A 9 -5.07 9.16 -13.02
C TRP A 9 -5.87 9.16 -11.69
N VAL A 10 -5.32 9.74 -10.62
CA VAL A 10 -6.00 9.83 -9.32
C VAL A 10 -7.17 10.79 -9.39
N CYS A 11 -7.06 11.83 -10.22
CA CYS A 11 -8.09 12.84 -10.39
C CYS A 11 -9.30 12.29 -11.17
N GLU A 12 -9.17 11.12 -11.79
CA GLU A 12 -10.24 10.41 -12.49
C GLU A 12 -11.02 9.47 -11.56
N LEU A 13 -10.54 9.23 -10.34
CA LEU A 13 -11.23 8.41 -9.33
C LEU A 13 -12.40 9.18 -8.68
N PRO A 14 -13.40 8.48 -8.10
CA PRO A 14 -14.37 9.12 -7.20
C PRO A 14 -13.70 9.83 -6.02
N PHE A 15 -14.25 10.96 -5.57
CA PHE A 15 -13.75 11.77 -4.47
C PHE A 15 -13.57 10.97 -3.18
N MET A 16 -14.44 10.00 -2.89
CA MET A 16 -14.25 9.13 -1.73
C MET A 16 -12.99 8.25 -1.87
N GLN A 17 -12.69 7.69 -3.05
CA GLN A 17 -11.45 6.93 -3.28
C GLN A 17 -10.21 7.82 -3.20
N GLN A 18 -10.27 9.02 -3.78
CA GLN A 18 -9.19 10.02 -3.64
C GLN A 18 -8.93 10.34 -2.16
N SER A 19 -10.00 10.53 -1.38
CA SER A 19 -9.91 10.82 0.05
C SER A 19 -9.27 9.66 0.82
N VAL A 20 -9.65 8.42 0.54
CA VAL A 20 -9.05 7.23 1.16
C VAL A 20 -7.54 7.18 0.87
N LEU A 21 -7.12 7.37 -0.38
CA LEU A 21 -5.69 7.41 -0.72
C LEU A 21 -4.96 8.50 0.08
N ILE A 22 -5.52 9.72 0.12
CA ILE A 22 -4.92 10.84 0.87
C ILE A 22 -4.81 10.53 2.37
N THR A 23 -5.83 9.92 2.98
CA THR A 23 -5.78 9.55 4.40
C THR A 23 -4.67 8.53 4.71
N ALA A 24 -4.41 7.60 3.79
CA ALA A 24 -3.32 6.62 3.91
C ALA A 24 -1.90 7.22 3.82
N CYS A 25 -1.75 8.48 3.38
CA CYS A 25 -0.45 9.16 3.37
C CYS A 25 0.15 9.37 4.76
N ARG A 26 -0.70 9.41 5.79
CA ARG A 26 -0.27 9.65 7.17
C ARG A 26 0.16 8.33 7.79
N GLY A 27 1.46 8.19 8.00
CA GLY A 27 2.01 7.06 8.76
C GLY A 27 1.73 7.21 10.26
N PRO A 28 1.78 6.10 11.03
CA PRO A 28 1.53 6.11 12.47
C PRO A 28 2.65 6.86 13.20
N ASP A 29 2.28 7.75 14.12
CA ASP A 29 3.23 8.45 14.97
C ASP A 29 3.86 7.49 16.01
N GLY A 30 5.03 7.84 16.55
CA GLY A 30 5.72 7.03 17.56
C GLY A 30 6.55 5.85 17.04
N LEU A 31 6.32 5.39 15.80
CA LEU A 31 7.12 4.29 15.24
C LEU A 31 8.54 4.74 14.83
N PRO A 32 9.55 3.86 15.01
CA PRO A 32 10.90 4.09 14.53
C PRO A 32 10.96 4.40 13.03
N LYS A 33 11.95 5.21 12.61
CA LYS A 33 12.14 5.59 11.19
C LYS A 33 12.42 4.40 10.27
N ASN A 34 12.89 3.29 10.82
CA ASN A 34 13.19 2.03 10.13
C ASN A 34 12.04 1.00 10.19
N HIS A 35 10.92 1.31 10.84
CA HIS A 35 9.78 0.40 10.91
C HIS A 35 9.22 0.06 9.52
N ALA A 36 8.81 -1.20 9.31
CA ALA A 36 8.30 -1.68 8.02
C ALA A 36 7.10 -0.86 7.52
N ALA A 37 6.21 -0.43 8.43
CA ALA A 37 5.11 0.49 8.13
C ALA A 37 5.54 1.78 7.44
N LYS A 38 6.73 2.32 7.75
CA LYS A 38 7.25 3.52 7.08
C LYS A 38 7.70 3.21 5.65
N VAL A 39 8.14 1.99 5.36
CA VAL A 39 8.46 1.52 4.00
C VAL A 39 7.17 1.38 3.19
N ILE A 40 6.17 0.67 3.72
CA ILE A 40 4.87 0.49 3.06
C ILE A 40 4.21 1.86 2.80
N GLY A 41 4.15 2.74 3.79
CA GLY A 41 3.59 4.07 3.62
C GLY A 41 4.37 4.97 2.64
N LYS A 42 5.69 4.81 2.48
CA LYS A 42 6.44 5.48 1.39
C LYS A 42 6.01 4.97 0.03
N TYR A 43 5.82 3.66 -0.10
CA TYR A 43 5.42 3.09 -1.38
C TYR A 43 3.99 3.52 -1.76
N VAL A 44 3.04 3.50 -0.82
CA VAL A 44 1.68 4.06 -1.01
C VAL A 44 1.76 5.44 -1.65
N ARG A 45 2.54 6.34 -1.03
CA ARG A 45 2.70 7.72 -1.51
C ARG A 45 3.33 7.80 -2.90
N ARG A 46 4.33 6.98 -3.21
CA ARG A 46 4.95 6.95 -4.54
C ARG A 46 3.98 6.53 -5.65
N CYS A 47 2.99 5.71 -5.33
CA CYS A 47 2.06 5.18 -6.33
C CYS A 47 1.05 6.22 -6.83
N PHE A 48 0.82 7.32 -6.12
CA PHE A 48 -0.24 8.26 -6.52
C PHE A 48 0.09 9.74 -6.28
N LEU A 49 1.23 10.05 -5.64
CA LEU A 49 1.72 11.42 -5.49
C LEU A 49 2.86 11.71 -6.45
N ILE A 50 2.97 12.99 -6.80
CA ILE A 50 4.11 13.59 -7.49
C ILE A 50 5.22 13.86 -6.49
N ARG A 51 6.46 13.55 -6.87
CA ARG A 51 7.62 13.77 -6.00
C ARG A 51 7.91 15.27 -5.90
N ALA A 52 8.05 15.76 -4.67
CA ALA A 52 8.09 17.21 -4.40
C ALA A 52 9.28 17.95 -5.04
N PHE A 53 10.44 17.31 -5.11
CA PHE A 53 11.67 17.94 -5.63
C PHE A 53 11.84 17.72 -7.13
N GLU A 54 11.51 16.53 -7.60
CA GLU A 54 11.66 16.12 -9.00
C GLU A 54 10.49 16.55 -9.88
N LYS A 55 9.32 16.82 -9.28
CA LYS A 55 8.08 17.26 -9.96
C LYS A 55 7.57 16.26 -11.01
N ASP A 56 7.85 14.98 -10.80
CA ASP A 56 7.47 13.89 -11.68
C ASP A 56 6.78 12.75 -10.92
N GLU A 57 6.29 11.80 -11.71
CA GLU A 57 5.66 10.57 -11.25
C GLU A 57 6.72 9.47 -11.21
N CYS A 58 6.77 8.70 -10.13
CA CYS A 58 7.76 7.65 -10.01
C CYS A 58 7.27 6.52 -9.11
N CYS A 59 6.67 5.52 -9.75
CA CYS A 59 6.18 4.34 -9.06
C CYS A 59 7.27 3.29 -8.83
N ASN A 60 8.50 3.49 -9.31
CA ASN A 60 9.63 2.63 -8.94
C ASN A 60 9.95 2.85 -7.45
N PRO A 61 9.78 1.85 -6.57
CA PRO A 61 10.00 2.00 -5.13
C PRO A 61 11.46 2.27 -4.78
N TYR A 62 12.41 1.91 -5.64
CA TYR A 62 13.84 2.00 -5.38
C TYR A 62 14.49 3.23 -6.00
N ALA A 63 13.77 3.96 -6.85
CA ALA A 63 14.32 5.12 -7.52
C ALA A 63 14.72 6.22 -6.52
N PRO A 64 15.90 6.85 -6.68
CA PRO A 64 16.35 7.92 -5.79
C PRO A 64 15.41 9.14 -5.87
N GLY A 65 15.53 10.07 -4.91
CA GLY A 65 14.71 11.29 -4.87
C GLY A 65 13.47 11.18 -3.97
N GLY A 66 12.62 12.21 -3.97
CA GLY A 66 11.39 12.24 -3.17
C GLY A 66 11.55 12.50 -1.66
N GLY A 67 12.78 12.77 -1.21
CA GLY A 67 13.09 13.11 0.19
C GLY A 67 12.72 12.02 1.19
N SER A 68 12.34 12.42 2.41
CA SER A 68 11.90 11.48 3.46
C SER A 68 10.47 10.96 3.24
N PHE A 69 9.66 11.68 2.46
CA PHE A 69 8.23 11.46 2.28
C PHE A 69 7.94 10.43 1.18
N THR A 70 8.45 10.64 -0.03
CA THR A 70 8.38 9.69 -1.15
C THR A 70 9.78 9.15 -1.48
N GLY A 71 10.64 8.99 -0.48
CA GLY A 71 12.00 8.47 -0.64
C GLY A 71 12.05 7.02 -1.13
N PRO A 72 13.23 6.53 -1.52
CA PRO A 72 13.38 5.14 -1.94
C PRO A 72 13.14 4.17 -0.77
N CYS A 73 12.64 2.98 -1.12
CA CYS A 73 12.42 1.83 -0.25
C CYS A 73 13.70 0.97 -0.21
N THR A 74 14.76 1.47 0.41
CA THR A 74 16.09 0.81 0.37
C THR A 74 16.35 -0.20 1.48
N ASN A 75 17.18 -1.20 1.14
CA ASN A 75 17.65 -2.33 1.96
C ASN A 75 18.26 -2.00 3.32
N ALA A 76 18.98 -0.88 3.46
CA ALA A 76 19.86 -0.64 4.60
C ALA A 76 19.15 -0.69 5.97
N LYS A 77 17.81 -0.64 6.02
CA LYS A 77 17.01 -0.67 7.25
C LYS A 77 16.09 -1.88 7.39
N ILE A 78 15.68 -2.50 6.28
CA ILE A 78 14.87 -3.73 6.30
C ILE A 78 15.74 -4.92 6.75
N ILE A 79 17.02 -4.94 6.35
CA ILE A 79 17.99 -5.97 6.74
C ILE A 79 18.41 -5.84 8.21
N GLU A 80 18.44 -4.62 8.76
CA GLU A 80 18.75 -4.38 10.19
C GLU A 80 17.61 -4.80 11.12
N VAL A 81 16.35 -4.50 10.76
CA VAL A 81 15.16 -4.87 11.57
C VAL A 81 14.84 -6.35 11.42
N GLY A 82 15.09 -6.93 10.25
CA GLY A 82 14.91 -8.36 9.99
C GLY A 82 15.99 -9.26 10.59
N GLY A 83 16.95 -8.71 11.34
CA GLY A 83 17.98 -9.45 12.07
C GLY A 83 18.63 -10.55 11.24
N VAL A 84 19.61 -10.20 10.41
CA VAL A 84 20.44 -11.19 9.68
C VAL A 84 19.60 -12.08 8.75
N VAL A 85 19.61 -11.76 7.45
CA VAL A 85 19.29 -12.74 6.39
C VAL A 85 20.43 -13.78 6.32
N THR A 86 20.66 -14.50 7.40
CA THR A 86 21.36 -15.79 7.47
C THR A 86 20.65 -16.63 8.53
N ASN A 87 19.44 -17.06 8.25
CA ASN A 87 19.03 -18.43 8.49
C ASN A 87 17.63 -18.67 7.93
N THR A 88 17.57 -19.64 7.04
CA THR A 88 16.46 -20.58 6.85
C THR A 88 15.51 -20.64 8.06
N HIS A 89 14.20 -20.56 7.78
CA HIS A 89 13.08 -20.89 8.69
C HIS A 89 12.45 -19.74 9.51
N ARG A 90 11.76 -18.83 8.81
CA ARG A 90 10.32 -18.57 9.01
C ARG A 90 9.72 -18.13 7.66
N MET A 91 9.84 -19.00 6.65
CA MET A 91 8.74 -19.09 5.71
C MET A 91 7.54 -19.53 6.55
N TRP A 92 6.44 -18.79 6.47
CA TRP A 92 5.15 -19.22 7.01
C TRP A 92 4.97 -20.72 6.71
N PRO A 93 4.80 -21.61 7.72
CA PRO A 93 4.77 -23.06 7.50
C PRO A 93 3.59 -23.56 6.66
N HIS A 94 2.74 -22.66 6.16
CA HIS A 94 1.59 -22.95 5.31
C HIS A 94 1.64 -22.29 3.92
N HIS A 95 2.74 -21.62 3.54
CA HIS A 95 2.96 -21.19 2.15
C HIS A 95 3.88 -22.15 1.39
N THR A 96 3.68 -23.46 1.57
CA THR A 96 4.00 -24.41 0.51
C THR A 96 2.97 -24.22 -0.61
N ALA A 97 3.41 -23.67 -1.74
CA ALA A 97 2.71 -23.72 -3.02
C ALA A 97 1.37 -22.95 -3.13
N LEU A 98 1.34 -21.69 -2.70
CA LEU A 98 0.75 -20.69 -3.58
C LEU A 98 1.89 -19.96 -4.26
N SER A 99 2.38 -20.55 -5.35
CA SER A 99 2.83 -19.77 -6.50
C SER A 99 1.67 -18.88 -6.91
N SER A 100 1.41 -17.82 -6.14
CA SER A 100 0.46 -16.79 -6.55
C SER A 100 1.07 -16.18 -7.79
N PRO A 101 0.41 -16.26 -8.96
CA PRO A 101 0.91 -15.65 -10.19
C PRO A 101 1.03 -14.12 -10.10
N LEU A 102 0.68 -13.53 -8.95
CA LEU A 102 0.75 -12.11 -8.62
C LEU A 102 2.01 -11.73 -7.84
N CYS A 103 2.86 -12.68 -7.42
CA CYS A 103 4.14 -12.34 -6.80
C CYS A 103 5.05 -11.75 -7.87
N CYS A 104 5.14 -10.42 -7.91
CA CYS A 104 5.97 -9.72 -8.87
C CYS A 104 7.44 -9.99 -8.54
N GLU A 105 8.10 -10.88 -9.30
CA GLU A 105 9.55 -11.14 -9.20
C GLU A 105 10.41 -9.85 -9.23
N LYS A 106 9.82 -8.72 -9.65
CA LYS A 106 10.47 -7.42 -9.77
C LYS A 106 10.57 -6.62 -8.46
N THR A 107 9.92 -7.03 -7.35
CA THR A 107 9.93 -6.26 -6.08
C THR A 107 10.17 -7.08 -4.79
N PRO A 108 11.20 -7.95 -4.73
CA PRO A 108 11.40 -8.88 -3.61
C PRO A 108 11.57 -8.18 -2.25
N LEU A 109 12.11 -6.96 -2.21
CA LEU A 109 12.30 -6.22 -0.95
C LEU A 109 10.99 -5.69 -0.38
N LEU A 110 10.04 -5.33 -1.25
CA LEU A 110 8.72 -4.91 -0.80
C LEU A 110 7.94 -6.08 -0.22
N ASP A 111 8.12 -7.29 -0.73
CA ASP A 111 7.46 -8.49 -0.17
C ASP A 111 8.00 -8.83 1.22
N VAL A 112 9.33 -8.70 1.42
CA VAL A 112 9.94 -8.81 2.75
C VAL A 112 9.42 -7.72 3.69
N ALA A 113 9.35 -6.47 3.22
CA ALA A 113 8.80 -5.37 4.01
C ALA A 113 7.32 -5.60 4.37
N LEU A 114 6.53 -6.17 3.46
CA LEU A 114 5.13 -6.51 3.72
C LEU A 114 5.02 -7.65 4.74
N GLY A 115 5.88 -8.66 4.69
CA GLY A 115 5.96 -9.70 5.73
C GLY A 115 6.22 -9.09 7.11
N LEU A 116 7.30 -8.31 7.24
CA LEU A 116 7.64 -7.64 8.50
C LEU A 116 6.57 -6.65 8.96
N TYR A 117 5.85 -6.02 8.03
CA TYR A 117 4.74 -5.13 8.33
C TYR A 117 3.57 -5.88 8.97
N LEU A 118 3.19 -7.04 8.42
CA LEU A 118 2.10 -7.86 8.94
C LEU A 118 2.49 -8.48 10.29
N ASP A 119 3.73 -8.94 10.44
CA ASP A 119 4.24 -9.47 11.71
C ASP A 119 4.24 -8.41 12.84
N ALA A 120 4.27 -7.13 12.49
CA ALA A 120 4.28 -5.99 13.41
C ALA A 120 2.95 -5.21 13.44
N VAL A 121 1.83 -5.83 13.01
CA VAL A 121 0.55 -5.12 12.93
C VAL A 121 0.07 -4.61 14.30
N ASP A 122 0.36 -5.35 15.37
CA ASP A 122 0.01 -5.01 16.75
C ASP A 122 0.80 -3.81 17.30
N ASP A 123 1.90 -3.42 16.65
CA ASP A 123 2.66 -2.23 17.01
C ASP A 123 1.98 -0.92 16.55
N MET A 124 0.89 -1.02 15.77
CA MET A 124 0.27 0.11 15.08
C MET A 124 -1.19 0.32 15.49
N PRO A 125 -1.70 1.56 15.44
CA PRO A 125 -3.13 1.78 15.56
C PRO A 125 -3.90 1.03 14.48
N HIS A 126 -4.94 0.28 14.87
CA HIS A 126 -5.79 -0.46 13.94
C HIS A 126 -6.37 0.43 12.82
N HIS A 127 -6.69 1.69 13.12
CA HIS A 127 -7.18 2.63 12.14
C HIS A 127 -6.16 2.89 11.00
N PHE A 128 -4.86 2.93 11.33
CA PHE A 128 -3.82 3.04 10.31
C PHE A 128 -3.76 1.80 9.42
N GLN A 129 -3.87 0.59 9.99
CA GLN A 129 -3.95 -0.66 9.23
C GLN A 129 -5.13 -0.63 8.24
N THR A 130 -6.31 -0.16 8.69
CA THR A 130 -7.48 -0.06 7.81
C THR A 130 -7.30 0.94 6.66
N HIS A 131 -6.62 2.07 6.89
CA HIS A 131 -6.28 3.00 5.80
C HIS A 131 -5.35 2.35 4.76
N ILE A 132 -4.33 1.62 5.20
CA ILE A 132 -3.42 0.91 4.29
C ILE A 132 -4.17 -0.18 3.52
N MET A 133 -5.05 -0.95 4.18
CA MET A 133 -5.87 -1.96 3.52
C MET A 133 -6.73 -1.36 2.40
N HIS A 134 -7.47 -0.28 2.68
CA HIS A 134 -8.33 0.35 1.67
C HIS A 134 -7.52 1.04 0.57
N ALA A 135 -6.37 1.66 0.89
CA ALA A 135 -5.48 2.19 -0.14
C ALA A 135 -4.90 1.08 -1.02
N ALA A 136 -4.52 -0.07 -0.45
CA ALA A 136 -4.05 -1.23 -1.19
C ALA A 136 -5.13 -1.75 -2.15
N GLN A 137 -6.39 -1.77 -1.71
CA GLN A 137 -7.52 -2.16 -2.55
C GLN A 137 -7.70 -1.23 -3.76
N ILE A 138 -7.69 0.10 -3.54
CA ILE A 138 -7.82 1.10 -4.62
C ILE A 138 -6.64 1.03 -5.57
N LEU A 139 -5.41 1.00 -5.05
CA LEU A 139 -4.20 0.88 -5.88
C LEU A 139 -4.19 -0.43 -6.66
N GLY A 140 -4.64 -1.52 -6.04
CA GLY A 140 -4.76 -2.84 -6.67
C GLY A 140 -5.75 -2.85 -7.82
N ALA A 141 -6.89 -2.17 -7.67
CA ALA A 141 -7.94 -2.15 -8.67
C ALA A 141 -7.75 -1.09 -9.76
N CYS A 142 -7.16 0.06 -9.44
CA CYS A 142 -7.27 1.26 -10.28
C CYS A 142 -5.92 1.82 -10.79
N HIS A 143 -4.78 1.38 -10.27
CA HIS A 143 -3.50 1.96 -10.69
C HIS A 143 -3.17 1.60 -12.16
N PRO A 144 -2.73 2.56 -13.01
CA PRO A 144 -2.53 2.32 -14.44
C PRO A 144 -1.33 1.41 -14.77
N ASP A 145 -0.28 1.43 -13.97
CA ASP A 145 0.81 0.43 -14.07
C ASP A 145 0.38 -0.90 -13.47
N LYS A 146 0.26 -1.92 -14.33
CA LYS A 146 -0.15 -3.27 -13.94
C LYS A 146 0.78 -3.91 -12.90
N ASN A 147 2.09 -3.64 -12.91
CA ASN A 147 3.00 -4.23 -11.91
C ASN A 147 2.70 -3.66 -10.51
N VAL A 148 2.35 -2.37 -10.44
CA VAL A 148 1.99 -1.70 -9.19
C VAL A 148 0.62 -2.18 -8.72
N SER A 149 -0.36 -2.25 -9.64
CA SER A 149 -1.70 -2.78 -9.37
C SER A 149 -1.63 -4.24 -8.88
N ASP A 150 -0.94 -5.14 -9.58
CA ASP A 150 -0.82 -6.55 -9.18
C ASP A 150 -0.19 -6.70 -7.78
N TRP A 151 0.85 -5.91 -7.48
CA TRP A 151 1.51 -5.94 -6.17
C TRP A 151 0.59 -5.41 -5.05
N TRP A 152 -0.13 -4.31 -5.28
CA TRP A 152 -1.07 -3.78 -4.28
C TRP A 152 -2.29 -4.67 -4.09
N GLN A 153 -2.75 -5.35 -5.15
CA GLN A 153 -3.78 -6.38 -5.04
C GLN A 153 -3.28 -7.55 -4.16
N HIS A 154 -2.04 -8.00 -4.35
CA HIS A 154 -1.44 -9.00 -3.47
C HIS A 154 -1.36 -8.53 -2.02
N CYS A 155 -0.93 -7.28 -1.79
CA CYS A 155 -0.89 -6.64 -0.48
C CYS A 155 -2.26 -6.60 0.20
N TYR A 156 -3.30 -6.14 -0.51
CA TYR A 156 -4.68 -6.11 -0.03
C TYR A 156 -5.18 -7.49 0.40
N LEU A 157 -4.99 -8.51 -0.45
CA LEU A 157 -5.41 -9.88 -0.15
C LEU A 157 -4.72 -10.44 1.10
N ARG A 158 -3.43 -10.14 1.29
CA ARG A 158 -2.70 -10.56 2.50
C ARG A 158 -3.23 -9.88 3.75
N ILE A 159 -3.50 -8.57 3.70
CA ILE A 159 -4.05 -7.82 4.84
C ILE A 159 -5.46 -8.33 5.18
N VAL A 160 -6.33 -8.51 4.19
CA VAL A 160 -7.70 -9.02 4.39
C VAL A 160 -7.68 -10.41 5.02
N ASN A 161 -6.79 -11.30 4.55
CA ASN A 161 -6.63 -12.63 5.11
C ASN A 161 -6.14 -12.59 6.56
N ASP A 162 -5.13 -11.76 6.86
CA ASP A 162 -4.59 -11.58 8.21
C ASP A 162 -5.66 -11.04 9.19
N MET A 163 -6.48 -10.11 8.71
CA MET A 163 -7.60 -9.53 9.46
C MET A 163 -8.86 -10.41 9.47
N HIS A 164 -8.84 -11.59 8.83
CA HIS A 164 -9.99 -12.51 8.71
C HIS A 164 -11.24 -11.85 8.12
N LEU A 165 -11.06 -10.95 7.17
CA LEU A 165 -12.14 -10.24 6.49
C LEU A 165 -12.57 -10.96 5.21
N ASN A 166 -13.77 -10.65 4.72
CA ASN A 166 -14.20 -11.06 3.40
C ASN A 166 -13.52 -10.19 2.34
N ILE A 167 -13.06 -10.81 1.25
CA ILE A 167 -12.53 -10.09 0.08
C ILE A 167 -13.70 -9.34 -0.57
N GLU A 168 -13.67 -8.02 -0.49
CA GLU A 168 -14.62 -7.15 -1.18
C GLU A 168 -14.30 -7.08 -2.69
N SER A 169 -15.32 -7.24 -3.53
CA SER A 169 -15.20 -7.11 -4.99
C SER A 169 -15.02 -5.65 -5.42
N ILE A 170 -14.59 -5.42 -6.67
CA ILE A 170 -14.44 -4.06 -7.22
C ILE A 170 -15.80 -3.35 -7.27
N GLU A 171 -16.88 -4.06 -7.59
CA GLU A 171 -18.23 -3.50 -7.62
C GLU A 171 -18.69 -3.09 -6.21
N GLN A 172 -18.40 -3.91 -5.20
CA GLN A 172 -18.70 -3.59 -3.81
C GLN A 172 -17.88 -2.38 -3.33
N MET A 173 -16.57 -2.34 -3.63
CA MET A 173 -15.72 -1.19 -3.34
C MET A 173 -16.25 0.08 -4.01
N ASN A 174 -16.59 0.03 -5.30
CA ASN A 174 -17.12 1.18 -6.05
C ASN A 174 -18.51 1.60 -5.54
N LYS A 175 -19.32 0.68 -5.02
CA LYS A 175 -20.58 1.02 -4.36
C LYS A 175 -20.34 1.77 -3.05
N ARG A 176 -19.34 1.34 -2.26
CA ARG A 176 -19.00 1.92 -0.95
C ARG A 176 -18.22 3.23 -1.03
N LEU A 177 -17.31 3.34 -2.01
CA LEU A 177 -16.38 4.46 -2.20
C LEU A 177 -16.67 5.25 -3.49
N GLY A 178 -17.87 5.13 -4.05
CA GLY A 178 -18.29 5.92 -5.20
C GLY A 178 -18.96 7.23 -4.79
N ASP A 179 -19.01 8.19 -5.72
CA ASP A 179 -19.69 9.49 -5.50
C ASP A 179 -21.18 9.42 -5.88
N ASN A 180 -21.85 8.31 -5.55
CA ASN A 180 -23.27 8.12 -5.84
C ASN A 180 -24.10 8.29 -4.56
N GLU A 181 -24.75 9.44 -4.43
CA GLU A 181 -25.57 9.77 -3.26
C GLU A 181 -26.71 8.77 -3.02
N ALA A 182 -27.35 8.27 -4.08
CA ALA A 182 -28.45 7.30 -3.94
C ALA A 182 -27.96 5.98 -3.35
N ASN A 183 -26.80 5.49 -3.79
CA ASN A 183 -26.16 4.31 -3.21
C ASN A 183 -25.80 4.52 -1.74
N TRP A 184 -25.28 5.71 -1.39
CA TRP A 184 -24.97 6.06 0.00
C TRP A 184 -26.24 6.07 0.87
N ARG A 185 -27.30 6.76 0.44
CA ARG A 185 -28.57 6.80 1.18
C ARG A 185 -29.20 5.42 1.37
N ALA A 186 -29.08 4.53 0.39
CA ALA A 186 -29.60 3.16 0.48
C ALA A 186 -28.82 2.28 1.47
N ALA A 187 -27.60 2.66 1.87
CA ALA A 187 -26.81 1.92 2.86
C ALA A 187 -27.08 2.36 4.31
N GLU A 188 -27.68 3.53 4.51
CA GLU A 188 -28.01 4.11 5.83
C GLU A 188 -29.42 3.75 6.32
N LEU A 189 -30.24 3.12 5.46
CA LEU A 189 -31.63 2.71 5.75
C LEU A 189 -31.69 1.22 6.11
#